data_AF-A0A1M7T663-F1
#
_entry.id   AF-A0A1M7T663-F1
#
_cell.length_a   1.000
_cell.length_b   1.000
_cell.length_c   1.000
_cell.angle_alpha   90.00
_cell.angle_beta   90.00
_cell.angle_gamma   90.00
#
_symmetry.space_group_name_H-M   'P 1'
#
loop_
_entity.id
_entity.type
_entity.pdbx_description
1 polymer ?
#
loop_
_entity_poly.entity_id
_entity_poly.type
_entity_poly.pdbx_seq_one_letter_code
_entity_poly.pdbx_strand_id
1 'polypeptide(L)' 'MKKLTRSGWVPFEVPPGVARAFIEDMKAYFAEENGHKRDAIAVRELHALKEHQGPREKALRLSYVKAMFLEMKGIVG' A
#
# COMPACT_ATOMS: atom_id res chain seq x y z
N MET A 1 -5.65 -1.87 -6.43
CA MET A 1 -6.20 -3.18 -6.88
C MET A 1 -7.73 -3.13 -6.91
N LYS A 2 -8.39 -3.76 -7.89
CA LYS A 2 -9.86 -3.68 -8.13
C LYS A 2 -10.51 -5.04 -7.88
N LYS A 3 -11.75 -5.09 -7.37
CA LYS A 3 -12.59 -6.31 -7.34
C LYS A 3 -13.86 -6.15 -8.16
N LEU A 4 -14.28 -7.25 -8.76
CA LEU A 4 -15.50 -7.35 -9.55
C LEU A 4 -16.67 -7.76 -8.63
N THR A 5 -17.72 -6.95 -8.57
CA THR A 5 -19.01 -7.35 -8.01
C THR A 5 -20.10 -7.30 -9.08
N ARG A 6 -21.22 -7.98 -8.81
CA ARG A 6 -22.34 -8.22 -9.76
C ARG A 6 -23.02 -6.97 -10.32
N SER A 7 -22.72 -5.77 -9.82
CA SER A 7 -23.36 -4.51 -10.20
C SER A 7 -22.41 -3.47 -10.82
N GLY A 8 -21.17 -3.84 -11.16
CA GLY A 8 -20.17 -2.91 -11.72
C GLY A 8 -19.12 -2.46 -10.69
N TRP A 9 -18.14 -1.68 -11.16
CA TRP A 9 -16.94 -1.29 -10.40
C TRP A 9 -17.28 -0.40 -9.20
N VAL A 10 -17.11 -0.90 -7.98
CA VAL A 10 -17.21 -0.09 -6.75
C VAL A 10 -15.79 0.25 -6.28
N PRO A 11 -15.43 1.54 -6.17
CA PRO A 11 -14.23 1.95 -5.46
C PRO A 11 -14.33 1.43 -4.02
N PHE A 12 -13.35 0.66 -3.57
CA PHE A 12 -13.29 0.26 -2.16
C PHE A 12 -13.12 1.54 -1.32
N GLU A 13 -14.07 1.81 -0.41
CA GLU A 13 -13.89 2.85 0.59
C GLU A 13 -12.80 2.39 1.56
N VAL A 14 -11.56 2.70 1.23
CA VAL A 14 -10.46 2.65 2.20
C VAL A 14 -10.80 3.69 3.27
N PRO A 15 -10.84 3.32 4.56
CA PRO A 15 -11.07 4.32 5.60
C PRO A 15 -10.09 5.48 5.43
N PRO A 16 -10.54 6.76 5.46
CA PRO A 16 -9.67 7.89 5.16
C PRO A 16 -8.37 7.94 5.99
N GLY A 17 -8.40 7.41 7.22
CA GLY A 17 -7.22 7.27 8.07
C GLY A 17 -6.16 6.32 7.49
N VAL A 18 -6.57 5.18 6.93
CA VAL A 18 -5.68 4.19 6.31
C VAL A 18 -5.03 4.78 5.05
N ALA A 19 -5.80 5.51 4.24
CA ALA A 19 -5.27 6.18 3.06
C ALA A 19 -4.25 7.28 3.41
N ARG A 20 -4.50 8.05 4.49
CA ARG A 20 -3.54 9.07 4.99
C ARG A 20 -2.25 8.44 5.50
N ALA A 21 -2.36 7.40 6.32
CA ALA A 21 -1.20 6.67 6.84
C ALA A 21 -0.33 6.11 5.70
N PHE A 22 -0.95 5.50 4.68
CA PHE A 22 -0.24 5.02 3.49
C PHE A 22 0.57 6.13 2.81
N ILE A 23 -0.03 7.31 2.62
CA ILE A 23 0.65 8.46 1.97
C ILE A 23 1.80 8.98 2.84
N GLU A 24 1.64 9.00 4.16
CA GLU A 24 2.69 9.40 5.10
C GLU A 24 3.87 8.41 5.06
N ASP A 25 3.60 7.11 5.08
CA ASP A 25 4.61 6.06 4.97
C ASP A 25 5.31 6.09 3.60
N MET A 26 4.55 6.34 2.51
CA MET A 26 5.13 6.54 1.19
C MET A 26 6.09 7.74 1.16
N LYS A 27 5.70 8.89 1.73
CA LYS A 27 6.56 10.08 1.81
C LYS A 27 7.82 9.80 2.63
N ALA A 28 7.68 9.16 3.78
CA ALA A 28 8.80 8.78 4.64
C ALA A 28 9.75 7.81 3.95
N TYR A 29 9.22 6.81 3.23
CA TYR A 29 9.99 5.86 2.45
C TYR A 29 10.89 6.55 1.41
N PHE A 30 10.37 7.55 0.71
CA PHE A 30 11.14 8.29 -0.29
C PHE A 30 12.09 9.34 0.28
N ALA A 31 11.85 9.82 1.50
CA ALA A 31 12.73 10.78 2.18
C ALA A 31 13.89 10.09 2.93
N GLU A 32 13.73 8.83 3.34
CA GLU A 32 14.74 8.09 4.09
C GLU A 32 15.89 7.61 3.19
N GLU A 33 17.12 8.02 3.49
CA GLU A 33 18.32 7.66 2.72
C GLU A 33 18.85 6.27 3.06
N ASN A 34 18.70 5.83 4.31
CA ASN A 34 19.18 4.54 4.77
C ASN A 34 18.27 3.40 4.30
N GLY A 35 18.83 2.49 3.50
CA GLY A 35 18.07 1.37 2.93
C GLY A 35 17.37 0.47 3.96
N HIS A 36 18.00 0.21 5.11
CA HIS A 36 17.38 -0.62 6.16
C HIS A 36 16.19 0.08 6.83
N LYS A 37 16.31 1.38 7.10
CA LYS A 37 15.21 2.18 7.66
C LYS A 37 14.06 2.33 6.66
N ARG A 38 14.40 2.54 5.38
CA ARG A 38 13.44 2.58 4.29
C ARG A 38 12.65 1.28 4.17
N ASP A 39 13.32 0.14 4.31
CA ASP A 39 12.67 -1.17 4.29
C ASP A 39 11.80 -1.39 5.52
N ALA A 40 12.20 -0.89 6.70
CA ALA A 40 11.37 -0.93 7.90
C ALA A 40 10.04 -0.16 7.71
N ILE A 41 10.06 0.99 7.02
CA ILE A 41 8.84 1.74 6.67
C ILE A 41 7.92 0.90 5.77
N ALA A 42 8.48 0.29 4.72
CA ALA A 42 7.69 -0.56 3.83
C ALA A 42 7.14 -1.82 4.52
N VAL A 43 7.84 -2.36 5.52
CA VAL A 43 7.36 -3.47 6.35
C VAL A 43 6.22 -3.00 7.26
N ARG A 44 6.33 -1.83 7.90
CA ARG A 44 5.25 -1.25 8.70
C ARG A 44 3.96 -1.13 7.89
N GLU A 45 4.05 -0.53 6.71
CA GLU A 45 2.90 -0.38 5.81
C GLU A 45 2.34 -1.74 5.37
N LEU A 46 3.19 -2.74 5.10
CA LEU A 46 2.73 -4.09 4.80
C LEU A 46 1.87 -4.70 5.92
N HIS A 47 2.25 -4.48 7.19
CA HIS A 47 1.47 -4.96 8.32
C HIS A 47 0.12 -4.25 8.40
N ALA A 48 0.08 -2.92 8.27
CA ALA A 48 -1.15 -2.14 8.26
C ALA A 48 -2.11 -2.59 7.15
N LEU A 49 -1.62 -2.82 5.93
CA LEU A 49 -2.46 -3.29 4.82
C LEU A 49 -2.97 -4.72 5.04
N LYS A 50 -2.20 -5.58 5.70
CA LYS A 50 -2.63 -6.95 6.02
C LYS A 50 -3.77 -7.00 7.03
N GLU A 51 -3.89 -6.02 7.92
CA GLU A 51 -5.03 -5.91 8.86
C GLU A 51 -6.36 -5.70 8.14
N HIS A 52 -6.33 -5.15 6.93
CA HIS A 52 -7.49 -4.92 6.08
C HIS A 52 -7.65 -5.96 4.96
N GLN A 53 -6.76 -6.95 4.89
CA GLN A 53 -6.78 -7.96 3.85
C GLN A 53 -7.91 -8.97 4.08
N GLY A 54 -8.75 -9.17 3.06
CA GLY A 54 -9.82 -10.16 3.11
C GLY A 54 -9.28 -11.61 3.09
N PRO A 55 -10.01 -12.59 3.68
CA PRO A 55 -9.54 -13.98 3.85
C PRO A 55 -9.32 -14.75 2.55
N ARG A 56 -9.84 -14.26 1.42
CA ARG A 56 -9.71 -14.87 0.08
C ARG A 56 -8.76 -14.08 -0.84
N GLU A 57 -8.10 -13.06 -0.33
CA GLU A 57 -7.19 -12.23 -1.11
C GLU A 57 -5.80 -12.86 -1.16
N LYS A 58 -5.11 -12.63 -2.28
CA LYS A 58 -3.72 -13.05 -2.43
C LYS A 58 -2.87 -12.30 -1.39
N ALA A 59 -2.12 -13.05 -0.60
CA ALA A 59 -1.26 -12.49 0.45
C ALA A 59 -0.39 -11.34 -0.09
N LEU A 60 -0.48 -10.18 0.57
CA LEU A 60 0.38 -9.04 0.28
C LEU A 60 1.84 -9.36 0.62
N ARG A 61 2.74 -8.92 -0.27
CA ARG A 61 4.20 -9.06 -0.13
C ARG A 61 4.83 -7.69 -0.06
N LEU A 62 6.00 -7.60 0.57
CA LEU A 62 6.77 -6.36 0.67
C LEU A 62 7.06 -5.74 -0.71
N SER A 63 7.34 -6.56 -1.72
CA SER A 63 7.57 -6.10 -3.09
C SER A 63 6.35 -5.39 -3.69
N TYR A 64 5.13 -5.82 -3.35
CA TYR A 64 3.91 -5.13 -3.79
C TYR A 64 3.77 -3.75 -3.13
N VAL A 65 4.11 -3.62 -1.85
CA VAL A 65 4.08 -2.32 -1.14
C VAL A 65 5.06 -1.33 -1.78
N LYS A 66 6.30 -1.77 -2.02
CA LYS A 66 7.29 -0.94 -2.71
C LYS A 66 6.83 -0.55 -4.12
N ALA A 67 6.20 -1.47 -4.86
CA ALA A 67 5.63 -1.17 -6.18
C ALA A 67 4.50 -0.13 -6.10
N MET A 68 3.59 -0.25 -5.13
CA MET A 68 2.50 0.72 -4.93
C MET A 68 3.04 2.13 -4.60
N PHE A 69 4.09 2.23 -3.78
CA PHE A 69 4.76 3.52 -3.53
C PHE A 69 5.32 4.13 -4.82
N LEU A 70 5.96 3.33 -5.66
CA LEU A 70 6.51 3.80 -6.94
C LEU A 70 5.40 4.21 -7.92
N GLU A 71 4.34 3.43 -8.03
CA GLU A 71 3.17 3.73 -8.87
C GLU A 71 2.50 5.04 -8.42
N MET A 72 2.24 5.20 -7.13
CA MET A 72 1.60 6.41 -6.60
C MET A 72 2.49 7.66 -6.65
N LYS A 73 3.81 7.50 -6.65
CA LYS A 73 4.74 8.61 -6.90
C LYS A 73 4.84 8.98 -8.38
N GLY A 74 4.26 8.17 -9.28
CA GLY A 74 4.36 8.37 -10.72
C GLY A 74 5.73 7.99 -11.31
N ILE A 75 6.46 7.09 -10.65
CA ILE A 75 7.78 6.61 -11.10
C ILE A 75 7.65 5.39 -12.03
N VAL A 76 6.54 4.67 -11.97
CA VAL A 76 6.25 3.56 -12.90
C VAL A 76 5.38 4.10 -14.04
N GLY A 77 5.95 4.14 -15.25
CA GLY A 77 5.28 4.39 -16.53
C GLY A 77 5.37 3.15 -17.41
#